data_AF-A0A382VY68-F1
#
_entry.id   AF-A0A382VY68-F1
#
_cell.length_a   1.000
_cell.length_b   1.000
_cell.length_c   1.000
_cell.angle_alpha   90.00
_cell.angle_beta   90.00
_cell.angle_gamma   90.00
#
_symmetry.space_group_name_H-M   'P 1'
#
loop_
_entity.id
_entity.type
_entity.pdbx_description
1 polymer ?
#
loop_
_entity_poly.entity_id
_entity_poly.type
_entity_poly.pdbx_seq_one_letter_code
_entity_poly.pdbx_strand_id
1 'polypeptide(L)'
;VPILIKNNEDFNAITSSDYTSERELQEILADNPALLVNETDPPLALVQTEVNLPNTGKADILFVDSSGLPIVVEVKLAKNAESRREIVAQIFDYISSITQFTVDELDDLTDSQLLTAITSLSDKNNSTEQIWKLCSKNLRAGDVRVVLAIDKAPNELVRIVRFVNEKSVLDVRLVELQKFSNDKSKAIIVPNFIVIGEESKTVVKEKRPKRPPEPVFQNILDSYAKIAVNGFETIGNTHNYRQIKILDWPQSIHYEFYSLKYTCGIEI
;
A
#
# COMPACT_ATOMS: atom_id res chain seq x y z
N VAL A 1 -26.02 13.39 6.79
CA VAL A 1 -26.49 14.16 5.60
C VAL A 1 -27.41 13.24 4.82
N PRO A 2 -28.62 13.66 4.39
CA PRO A 2 -29.50 12.83 3.58
C PRO A 2 -28.95 12.70 2.15
N ILE A 3 -29.09 11.52 1.54
CA ILE A 3 -28.84 11.30 0.11
C ILE A 3 -30.17 11.41 -0.64
N LEU A 4 -30.20 12.08 -1.79
CA LEU A 4 -31.39 12.20 -2.63
C LEU A 4 -31.23 11.34 -3.88
N ILE A 5 -32.18 10.44 -4.13
CA ILE A 5 -32.31 9.74 -5.41
C ILE A 5 -33.38 10.43 -6.25
N LYS A 6 -33.02 10.86 -7.46
CA LYS A 6 -33.99 11.37 -8.45
C LYS A 6 -34.53 10.23 -9.31
N ASN A 7 -35.83 9.99 -9.28
CA ASN A 7 -36.54 9.08 -10.19
C ASN A 7 -37.49 9.91 -11.07
N ASN A 8 -37.19 10.02 -12.36
CA ASN A 8 -37.88 10.93 -13.29
C ASN A 8 -37.87 12.38 -12.78
N GLU A 9 -38.97 12.87 -12.21
CA GLU A 9 -39.10 14.22 -11.64
C GLU A 9 -39.12 14.25 -10.10
N ASP A 10 -39.22 13.09 -9.44
CA ASP A 10 -39.35 12.99 -7.99
C ASP A 10 -38.02 12.75 -7.29
N PHE A 11 -37.78 13.47 -6.20
CA PHE A 11 -36.64 13.23 -5.30
C PHE A 11 -37.10 12.41 -4.09
N ASN A 12 -36.46 11.26 -3.88
CA ASN A 12 -36.67 10.43 -2.71
C ASN A 12 -35.45 10.55 -1.80
N ALA A 13 -35.67 11.03 -0.57
CA ALA A 13 -34.62 11.06 0.45
C ALA A 13 -34.36 9.65 0.99
N ILE A 14 -33.09 9.34 1.17
CA ILE A 14 -32.58 8.16 1.84
C ILE A 14 -31.70 8.63 3.00
N THR A 15 -31.89 7.99 4.15
CA THR A 15 -31.18 8.33 5.39
C THR A 15 -30.09 7.32 5.69
N SER A 16 -29.09 7.77 6.45
CA SER A 16 -28.06 6.88 6.99
C SER A 16 -28.72 5.77 7.81
N SER A 17 -28.21 4.56 7.68
CA SER A 17 -28.63 3.39 8.45
C SER A 17 -27.41 2.56 8.81
N ASP A 18 -27.40 1.96 9.98
CA ASP A 18 -26.28 1.14 10.43
C ASP A 18 -26.31 -0.25 9.81
N TYR A 19 -25.15 -0.92 9.83
CA TYR A 19 -25.11 -2.36 9.59
C TYR A 19 -25.56 -3.11 10.84
N THR A 20 -26.26 -4.21 10.62
CA THR A 20 -26.72 -5.11 11.65
C THR A 20 -25.56 -5.85 12.30
N SER A 21 -24.58 -6.30 11.51
CA SER A 21 -23.42 -7.09 11.94
C SER A 21 -22.20 -6.89 11.04
N GLU A 22 -21.01 -7.25 11.51
CA GLU A 22 -19.78 -7.30 10.69
C GLU A 22 -19.94 -8.28 9.53
N ARG A 23 -20.62 -9.41 9.78
CA ARG A 23 -20.96 -10.40 8.76
C ARG A 23 -21.75 -9.82 7.60
N GLU A 24 -22.72 -8.94 7.86
CA GLU A 24 -23.47 -8.26 6.79
C GLU A 24 -22.53 -7.44 5.89
N LEU A 25 -21.63 -6.66 6.49
CA LEU A 25 -20.68 -5.85 5.75
C LEU A 25 -19.65 -6.73 5.00
N GLN A 26 -19.19 -7.82 5.62
CA GLN A 26 -18.30 -8.80 4.99
C GLN A 26 -18.93 -9.44 3.75
N GLU A 27 -20.17 -9.92 3.84
CA GLU A 27 -20.90 -10.52 2.72
C GLU A 27 -21.07 -9.51 1.58
N ILE A 28 -21.45 -8.27 1.89
CA ILE A 28 -21.53 -7.18 0.92
C ILE A 28 -20.21 -6.96 0.18
N LEU A 29 -19.09 -6.91 0.91
CA LEU A 29 -17.77 -6.65 0.34
C LEU A 29 -17.24 -7.83 -0.48
N ALA A 30 -17.50 -9.05 -0.04
CA ALA A 30 -17.15 -10.27 -0.77
C ALA A 30 -17.90 -10.34 -2.12
N ASP A 31 -19.19 -10.00 -2.12
CA ASP A 31 -20.03 -9.99 -3.32
C ASP A 31 -19.78 -8.78 -4.22
N ASN A 32 -19.29 -7.67 -3.67
CA ASN A 32 -19.10 -6.41 -4.39
C ASN A 32 -17.68 -5.84 -4.17
N PRO A 33 -16.62 -6.50 -4.68
CA PRO A 33 -15.25 -6.07 -4.40
C PRO A 33 -14.90 -4.68 -4.94
N ALA A 34 -15.66 -4.18 -5.93
CA ALA A 34 -15.54 -2.83 -6.47
C ALA A 34 -15.67 -1.73 -5.40
N LEU A 35 -16.29 -2.02 -4.25
CA LEU A 35 -16.37 -1.09 -3.12
C LEU A 35 -15.00 -0.81 -2.46
N LEU A 36 -13.98 -1.64 -2.72
CA LEU A 36 -12.63 -1.52 -2.18
C LEU A 36 -11.59 -1.08 -3.22
N VAL A 37 -12.02 -0.86 -4.47
CA VAL A 37 -11.19 -0.43 -5.60
C VAL A 37 -11.32 1.08 -5.76
N ASN A 38 -10.22 1.82 -5.64
CA ASN A 38 -10.16 3.23 -6.01
C ASN A 38 -9.90 3.36 -7.53
N GLU A 39 -10.09 4.55 -8.11
CA GLU A 39 -10.05 4.77 -9.58
C GLU A 39 -8.78 4.26 -10.27
N THR A 40 -7.64 4.26 -9.58
CA THR A 40 -6.34 3.84 -10.12
C THR A 40 -5.95 2.41 -9.79
N ASP A 41 -6.77 1.71 -9.00
CA ASP A 41 -6.45 0.36 -8.55
C ASP A 41 -6.69 -0.69 -9.64
N PRO A 42 -5.88 -1.76 -9.68
CA PRO A 42 -6.16 -2.90 -10.54
C PRO A 42 -7.48 -3.58 -10.15
N PRO A 43 -8.17 -4.24 -11.09
CA PRO A 43 -9.31 -5.11 -10.79
C PRO A 43 -8.93 -6.16 -9.75
N LEU A 44 -9.88 -6.48 -8.87
CA LEU A 44 -9.67 -7.40 -7.75
C LEU A 44 -10.68 -8.57 -7.85
N ALA A 45 -10.26 -9.77 -7.43
CA ALA A 45 -11.10 -10.96 -7.35
C ALA A 45 -11.04 -11.60 -5.96
N LEU A 46 -12.20 -12.10 -5.50
CA LEU A 46 -12.36 -12.86 -4.27
C LEU A 46 -11.58 -14.15 -4.33
N VAL A 47 -10.68 -14.35 -3.38
CA VAL A 47 -10.07 -15.65 -3.11
C VAL A 47 -11.02 -16.40 -2.20
N GLN A 48 -11.17 -15.94 -0.95
CA GLN A 48 -11.99 -16.64 0.04
C GLN A 48 -12.34 -15.74 1.22
N THR A 49 -13.50 -15.99 1.84
CA THR A 49 -13.90 -15.39 3.11
C THR A 49 -13.54 -16.29 4.29
N GLU A 50 -13.28 -15.70 5.46
CA GLU A 50 -12.93 -16.42 6.70
C GLU A 50 -11.71 -17.34 6.55
N VAL A 51 -10.65 -16.87 5.89
CA VAL A 51 -9.41 -17.65 5.66
C VAL A 51 -8.70 -17.86 6.98
N ASN A 52 -8.47 -19.12 7.34
CA ASN A 52 -7.80 -19.47 8.60
C ASN A 52 -6.28 -19.37 8.43
N LEU A 53 -5.68 -18.31 8.96
CA LEU A 53 -4.25 -18.08 8.93
C LEU A 53 -3.61 -18.65 10.21
N PRO A 54 -2.65 -19.59 10.10
CA PRO A 54 -1.93 -20.14 11.24
C PRO A 54 -1.36 -19.05 12.16
N ASN A 55 -1.54 -19.22 13.47
CA ASN A 55 -1.04 -18.35 14.54
C ASN A 55 -1.59 -16.90 14.57
N THR A 56 -2.41 -16.50 13.60
CA THR A 56 -3.07 -15.18 13.55
C THR A 56 -4.57 -15.28 13.83
N GLY A 57 -5.21 -16.32 13.29
CA GLY A 57 -6.66 -16.48 13.35
C GLY A 57 -7.28 -16.31 11.96
N LYS A 58 -8.58 -15.98 11.93
CA LYS A 58 -9.30 -15.82 10.67
C LYS A 58 -9.12 -14.42 10.11
N ALA A 59 -8.79 -14.32 8.82
CA ALA A 59 -8.95 -13.10 8.05
C ALA A 59 -10.36 -13.09 7.45
N ASP A 60 -11.08 -11.97 7.57
CA ASP A 60 -12.47 -11.89 7.12
C ASP A 60 -12.60 -12.12 5.62
N ILE A 61 -11.74 -11.48 4.82
CA ILE A 61 -11.71 -11.66 3.37
C ILE A 61 -10.27 -11.63 2.85
N LEU A 62 -9.95 -12.58 1.99
CA LEU A 62 -8.76 -12.58 1.17
C LEU A 62 -9.13 -12.33 -0.29
N PHE A 63 -8.43 -11.39 -0.88
CA PHE A 63 -8.53 -10.98 -2.27
C PHE A 63 -7.16 -11.05 -2.94
N VAL A 64 -7.17 -11.06 -4.27
CA VAL A 64 -5.99 -10.84 -5.10
C VAL A 64 -6.35 -9.88 -6.22
N ASP A 65 -5.44 -9.00 -6.61
CA ASP A 65 -5.64 -8.11 -7.75
C ASP A 65 -4.95 -8.60 -9.03
N SER A 66 -5.25 -7.97 -10.16
CA SER A 66 -4.67 -8.37 -11.46
C SER A 66 -3.16 -8.12 -11.55
N SER A 67 -2.54 -7.41 -10.60
CA SER A 67 -1.09 -7.29 -10.46
C SER A 67 -0.48 -8.40 -9.59
N GLY A 68 -1.29 -9.34 -9.13
CA GLY A 68 -0.91 -10.41 -8.22
C GLY A 68 -0.72 -9.93 -6.78
N LEU A 69 -1.24 -8.76 -6.38
CA LEU A 69 -1.09 -8.30 -4.99
C LEU A 69 -2.09 -9.02 -4.09
N PRO A 70 -1.66 -9.73 -3.02
CA PRO A 70 -2.57 -10.24 -2.01
C PRO A 70 -3.14 -9.09 -1.19
N ILE A 71 -4.46 -9.11 -0.98
CA ILE A 71 -5.19 -8.07 -0.25
C ILE A 71 -5.99 -8.75 0.86
N VAL A 72 -5.65 -8.47 2.11
CA VAL A 72 -6.40 -8.94 3.29
C VAL A 72 -7.36 -7.83 3.72
N VAL A 73 -8.62 -8.17 3.96
CA VAL A 73 -9.63 -7.23 4.45
C VAL A 73 -10.08 -7.66 5.83
N GLU A 74 -10.05 -6.72 6.76
CA GLU A 74 -10.62 -6.86 8.10
C GLU A 74 -11.84 -5.95 8.20
N VAL A 75 -12.97 -6.51 8.64
CA VAL A 75 -14.26 -5.84 8.72
C VAL A 75 -14.59 -5.54 10.17
N LYS A 76 -14.79 -4.26 10.51
CA LYS A 76 -15.20 -3.87 11.87
C LYS A 76 -16.36 -2.89 11.88
N LEU A 77 -17.30 -3.08 12.80
CA LEU A 77 -18.28 -2.05 13.12
C LEU A 77 -17.80 -1.21 14.30
N ALA A 78 -17.97 0.11 14.24
CA ALA A 78 -17.52 1.06 15.25
C ALA A 78 -18.16 0.82 16.63
N LYS A 79 -19.29 0.11 16.67
CA LYS A 79 -19.99 -0.30 17.89
C LYS A 79 -19.32 -1.48 18.61
N ASN A 80 -18.45 -2.23 17.94
CA ASN A 80 -17.78 -3.39 18.52
C ASN A 80 -16.51 -2.96 19.27
N ALA A 81 -16.33 -3.54 20.45
CA ALA A 81 -15.48 -3.01 21.52
C ALA A 81 -13.99 -3.35 21.39
N GLU A 82 -13.54 -3.87 20.24
CA GLU A 82 -12.11 -4.10 20.03
C GLU A 82 -11.35 -2.78 20.15
N SER A 83 -10.20 -2.87 20.81
CA SER A 83 -9.37 -1.70 20.99
C SER A 83 -8.84 -1.27 19.63
N ARG A 84 -8.75 0.04 19.39
CA ARG A 84 -8.08 0.59 18.19
C ARG A 84 -6.63 0.07 18.04
N ARG A 85 -6.01 -0.33 19.14
CA ARG A 85 -4.67 -0.95 19.15
C ARG A 85 -4.68 -2.42 18.72
N GLU A 86 -5.78 -3.12 18.96
CA GLU A 86 -6.00 -4.50 18.55
C GLU A 86 -6.15 -4.60 17.04
N ILE A 87 -6.96 -3.72 16.45
CA ILE A 87 -7.09 -3.58 14.98
C ILE A 87 -5.72 -3.34 14.32
N VAL A 88 -4.88 -2.51 14.95
CA VAL A 88 -3.52 -2.25 14.44
C VAL A 88 -2.61 -3.47 14.59
N ALA A 89 -2.72 -4.21 15.70
CA ALA A 89 -1.97 -5.45 15.88
C ALA A 89 -2.36 -6.50 14.83
N GLN A 90 -3.67 -6.66 14.57
CA GLN A 90 -4.20 -7.55 13.53
C GLN A 90 -3.59 -7.26 12.16
N ILE A 91 -3.42 -5.97 11.78
CA ILE A 91 -2.74 -5.61 10.52
C ILE A 91 -1.34 -6.23 10.43
N PHE A 92 -0.54 -6.08 11.48
CA PHE A 92 0.82 -6.63 11.51
C PHE A 92 0.80 -8.16 11.53
N ASP A 93 -0.12 -8.76 12.28
CA ASP A 93 -0.26 -10.21 12.35
C ASP A 93 -0.62 -10.80 10.98
N TYR A 94 -1.58 -10.20 10.26
CA TYR A 94 -1.96 -10.62 8.91
C TYR A 94 -0.82 -10.53 7.92
N ILE A 95 -0.12 -9.39 7.87
CA ILE A 95 1.04 -9.21 6.99
C ILE A 95 2.12 -10.23 7.34
N SER A 96 2.42 -10.40 8.63
CA SER A 96 3.48 -11.32 9.08
C SER A 96 3.16 -12.78 8.79
N SER A 97 1.88 -13.16 8.80
CA SER A 97 1.44 -14.54 8.58
C SER A 97 1.34 -14.85 7.08
N ILE A 98 0.66 -14.02 6.30
CA ILE A 98 0.45 -14.29 4.88
C ILE A 98 1.78 -14.32 4.10
N THR A 99 2.76 -13.52 4.51
CA THR A 99 4.08 -13.43 3.85
C THR A 99 5.00 -14.61 4.17
N GLN A 100 4.60 -15.51 5.08
CA GLN A 100 5.32 -16.77 5.32
C GLN A 100 5.01 -17.83 4.27
N PHE A 101 3.89 -17.71 3.56
CA PHE A 101 3.48 -18.67 2.55
C PHE A 101 4.13 -18.36 1.21
N THR A 102 4.54 -19.43 0.52
CA THR A 102 4.67 -19.40 -0.93
C THR A 102 3.30 -19.29 -1.59
N VAL A 103 3.27 -18.88 -2.86
CA VAL A 103 1.99 -18.80 -3.61
C VAL A 103 1.28 -20.15 -3.68
N ASP A 104 2.04 -21.24 -3.81
CA ASP A 104 1.50 -22.60 -3.87
C ASP A 104 0.90 -23.01 -2.51
N GLU A 105 1.59 -22.74 -1.39
CA GLU A 105 1.06 -23.03 -0.05
C GLU A 105 -0.17 -22.17 0.29
N LEU A 106 -0.24 -20.93 -0.19
CA LEU A 106 -1.41 -20.07 0.00
C LEU A 106 -2.60 -20.56 -0.84
N ASP A 107 -2.36 -21.08 -2.04
CA ASP A 107 -3.39 -21.71 -2.88
C ASP A 107 -3.91 -23.00 -2.25
N ASP A 108 -3.01 -23.84 -1.73
CA ASP A 108 -3.38 -25.05 -0.97
C ASP A 108 -4.20 -24.70 0.29
N LEU A 109 -3.81 -23.65 1.03
CA LEU A 109 -4.53 -23.17 2.20
C LEU A 109 -5.95 -22.70 1.86
N THR A 110 -6.15 -22.24 0.63
CA THR A 110 -7.43 -21.70 0.13
C THR A 110 -8.15 -22.67 -0.79
N ASP A 111 -7.82 -23.96 -0.75
CA ASP A 111 -8.46 -25.01 -1.55
C ASP A 111 -8.51 -24.67 -3.06
N SER A 112 -7.40 -24.17 -3.61
CA SER A 112 -7.24 -23.72 -5.01
C SER A 112 -8.09 -22.50 -5.43
N GLN A 113 -8.65 -21.78 -4.46
CA GLN A 113 -9.42 -20.57 -4.74
C GLN A 113 -8.54 -19.40 -5.18
N LEU A 114 -7.27 -19.35 -4.79
CA LEU A 114 -6.34 -18.32 -5.25
C LEU A 114 -6.10 -18.47 -6.77
N LEU A 115 -5.87 -19.68 -7.26
CA LEU A 115 -5.74 -19.99 -8.69
C LEU A 115 -7.01 -19.63 -9.45
N THR A 116 -8.18 -19.94 -8.88
CA THR A 116 -9.48 -19.62 -9.46
C THR A 116 -9.67 -18.10 -9.59
N ALA A 117 -9.36 -17.35 -8.53
CA ALA A 117 -9.42 -15.90 -8.52
C ALA A 117 -8.46 -15.29 -9.54
N ILE A 118 -7.20 -15.74 -9.58
CA ILE A 118 -6.19 -15.29 -10.55
C ILE A 118 -6.63 -15.57 -11.99
N THR A 119 -7.22 -16.75 -12.24
CA THR A 119 -7.73 -17.10 -13.57
C THR A 119 -8.84 -16.16 -14.02
N SER A 120 -9.73 -15.76 -13.10
CA SER A 120 -10.81 -14.81 -13.39
C SER A 120 -10.32 -13.39 -13.74
N LEU A 121 -9.12 -13.03 -13.29
CA LEU A 121 -8.47 -11.74 -13.56
C LEU A 121 -7.62 -11.74 -14.82
N SER A 122 -7.37 -12.92 -15.41
CA SER A 122 -6.54 -13.03 -16.60
C SER A 122 -7.23 -12.45 -17.84
N ASP A 123 -6.43 -11.84 -18.72
CA ASP A 123 -6.91 -11.28 -19.98
C ASP A 123 -5.89 -11.53 -21.12
N LYS A 124 -6.10 -10.89 -22.27
CA LYS A 124 -5.21 -11.03 -23.43
C LYS A 124 -3.79 -10.51 -23.21
N ASN A 125 -3.60 -9.59 -22.26
CA ASN A 125 -2.35 -8.91 -21.99
C ASN A 125 -1.65 -9.44 -20.73
N ASN A 126 -2.38 -10.13 -19.86
CA ASN A 126 -1.89 -10.62 -18.58
C ASN A 126 -2.45 -12.03 -18.30
N SER A 127 -1.63 -13.05 -18.54
CA SER A 127 -2.03 -14.46 -18.38
C SER A 127 -2.06 -14.89 -16.91
N THR A 128 -2.81 -15.96 -16.62
CA THR A 128 -2.83 -16.60 -15.29
C THR A 128 -1.40 -16.87 -14.76
N GLU A 129 -0.49 -17.38 -15.60
CA GLU A 129 0.89 -17.66 -15.21
C GLU A 129 1.67 -16.38 -14.83
N GLN A 130 1.43 -15.28 -15.55
CA GLN A 130 2.06 -14.00 -15.25
C GLN A 130 1.58 -13.44 -13.90
N ILE A 131 0.27 -13.45 -13.65
CA ILE A 131 -0.32 -13.00 -12.39
C ILE A 131 0.15 -13.89 -11.23
N TRP A 132 0.17 -15.22 -11.43
CA TRP A 132 0.68 -16.18 -10.45
C TRP A 132 2.13 -15.88 -10.05
N LYS A 133 2.99 -15.64 -11.05
CA LYS A 133 4.39 -15.27 -10.83
C LYS A 133 4.53 -13.94 -10.10
N LEU A 134 3.68 -12.96 -10.41
CA LEU A 134 3.66 -11.69 -9.68
C LEU A 134 3.21 -11.89 -8.23
N CYS A 135 2.19 -12.70 -7.97
CA CYS A 135 1.75 -13.06 -6.63
C CYS A 135 2.86 -13.73 -5.82
N SER A 136 3.55 -14.71 -6.41
CA SER A 136 4.74 -15.33 -5.82
C SER A 136 5.82 -14.30 -5.46
N LYS A 137 6.05 -13.32 -6.33
CA LYS A 137 7.03 -12.25 -6.10
C LYS A 137 6.58 -11.33 -4.97
N ASN A 138 5.32 -10.91 -4.96
CA ASN A 138 4.76 -9.98 -3.97
C ASN A 138 4.80 -10.60 -2.56
N LEU A 139 4.34 -11.85 -2.41
CA LEU A 139 4.44 -12.60 -1.14
C LEU A 139 5.88 -12.66 -0.63
N ARG A 140 6.84 -13.02 -1.49
CA ARG A 140 8.27 -13.08 -1.13
C ARG A 140 8.86 -11.71 -0.76
N ALA A 141 8.37 -10.63 -1.36
CA ALA A 141 8.80 -9.27 -1.07
C ALA A 141 8.15 -8.71 0.21
N GLY A 142 7.12 -9.37 0.73
CA GLY A 142 6.28 -8.84 1.80
C GLY A 142 5.27 -7.80 1.31
N ASP A 143 5.06 -7.71 0.00
CA ASP A 143 4.13 -6.77 -0.62
C ASP A 143 2.72 -7.33 -0.49
N VAL A 144 2.00 -6.83 0.51
CA VAL A 144 0.62 -7.19 0.85
C VAL A 144 -0.11 -5.91 1.21
N ARG A 145 -1.36 -5.82 0.79
CA ARG A 145 -2.27 -4.75 1.21
C ARG A 145 -3.18 -5.24 2.31
N VAL A 146 -3.33 -4.45 3.37
CA VAL A 146 -4.38 -4.67 4.37
C VAL A 146 -5.40 -3.56 4.26
N VAL A 147 -6.68 -3.91 4.16
CA VAL A 147 -7.79 -2.98 4.11
C VAL A 147 -8.60 -3.11 5.38
N LEU A 148 -8.67 -2.05 6.17
CA LEU A 148 -9.63 -1.92 7.25
C LEU A 148 -10.93 -1.35 6.68
N ALA A 149 -11.94 -2.20 6.57
CA ALA A 149 -13.28 -1.83 6.11
C ALA A 149 -14.20 -1.62 7.32
N ILE A 150 -14.67 -0.39 7.51
CA ILE A 150 -15.42 -0.01 8.71
C ILE A 150 -16.65 0.82 8.40
N ASP A 151 -17.68 0.77 9.25
CA ASP A 151 -18.88 1.60 9.07
C ASP A 151 -18.66 3.08 9.47
N LYS A 152 -17.77 3.33 10.44
CA LYS A 152 -17.40 4.67 10.89
C LYS A 152 -15.98 4.73 11.44
N ALA A 153 -15.15 5.59 10.86
CA ALA A 153 -13.74 5.76 11.22
C ALA A 153 -13.53 6.69 12.43
N PRO A 154 -13.01 6.20 13.57
CA PRO A 154 -12.59 7.08 14.66
C PRO A 154 -11.33 7.86 14.28
N ASN A 155 -11.28 9.17 14.57
CA ASN A 155 -10.14 10.05 14.26
C ASN A 155 -8.79 9.49 14.77
N GLU A 156 -8.78 8.80 15.90
CA GLU A 156 -7.56 8.17 16.44
C GLU A 156 -7.05 7.03 15.54
N LEU A 157 -7.94 6.19 15.00
CA LEU A 157 -7.58 5.12 14.08
C LEU A 157 -7.05 5.72 12.78
N VAL A 158 -7.73 6.74 12.25
CA VAL A 158 -7.27 7.50 11.08
C VAL A 158 -5.85 8.01 11.28
N ARG A 159 -5.58 8.65 12.44
CA ARG A 159 -4.23 9.14 12.78
C ARG A 159 -3.19 8.04 12.79
N ILE A 160 -3.49 6.86 13.37
CA ILE A 160 -2.54 5.76 13.45
C ILE A 160 -2.28 5.16 12.07
N VAL A 161 -3.33 4.87 11.28
CA VAL A 161 -3.19 4.28 9.95
C VAL A 161 -2.43 5.24 9.02
N ARG A 162 -2.70 6.55 9.07
CA ARG A 162 -1.91 7.56 8.34
C ARG A 162 -0.44 7.51 8.74
N PHE A 163 -0.15 7.51 10.04
CA PHE A 163 1.23 7.43 10.53
C PHE A 163 1.95 6.16 10.05
N VAL A 164 1.27 5.01 10.06
CA VAL A 164 1.85 3.74 9.57
C VAL A 164 2.21 3.85 8.09
N ASN A 165 1.31 4.34 7.24
CA ASN A 165 1.60 4.51 5.81
C ASN A 165 2.68 5.57 5.55
N GLU A 166 2.71 6.66 6.31
CA GLU A 166 3.72 7.72 6.15
C GLU A 166 5.13 7.29 6.58
N LYS A 167 5.24 6.36 7.55
CA LYS A 167 6.52 6.00 8.20
C LYS A 167 6.99 4.58 7.91
N SER A 168 6.24 3.81 7.15
CA SER A 168 6.61 2.45 6.77
C SER A 168 6.42 2.22 5.28
N VAL A 169 6.85 1.05 4.81
CA VAL A 169 6.60 0.62 3.43
C VAL A 169 5.24 -0.04 3.26
N LEU A 170 4.54 -0.33 4.36
CA LEU A 170 3.27 -1.07 4.37
C LEU A 170 2.17 -0.33 3.61
N ASP A 171 1.29 -1.08 2.97
CA ASP A 171 0.08 -0.58 2.30
C ASP A 171 -1.14 -0.92 3.16
N VAL A 172 -1.55 0.03 3.99
CA VAL A 172 -2.69 -0.13 4.89
C VAL A 172 -3.76 0.88 4.51
N ARG A 173 -4.93 0.40 4.12
CA ARG A 173 -6.06 1.25 3.73
C ARG A 173 -7.10 1.30 4.82
N LEU A 174 -7.75 2.46 4.91
CA LEU A 174 -8.89 2.66 5.79
C LEU A 174 -10.05 3.14 4.94
N VAL A 175 -11.06 2.29 4.80
CA VAL A 175 -12.24 2.56 3.98
C VAL A 175 -13.45 2.58 4.90
N GLU A 176 -14.14 3.71 4.92
CA GLU A 176 -15.41 3.86 5.62
C GLU A 176 -16.56 3.53 4.65
N LEU A 177 -17.43 2.59 4.99
CA LEU A 177 -18.52 2.11 4.13
C LEU A 177 -19.84 2.62 4.68
N GLN A 178 -20.35 3.72 4.16
CA GLN A 178 -21.60 4.31 4.65
C GLN A 178 -22.81 3.64 3.98
N LYS A 179 -23.77 3.19 4.79
CA LYS A 179 -25.02 2.60 4.31
C LYS A 179 -26.18 3.58 4.44
N PHE A 180 -26.94 3.70 3.37
CA PHE A 180 -28.15 4.51 3.29
C PHE A 180 -29.31 3.63 2.85
N SER A 181 -30.42 3.64 3.57
CA SER A 181 -31.59 2.83 3.23
C SER A 181 -32.91 3.57 3.37
N ASN A 182 -33.93 3.08 2.68
CA ASN A 182 -35.32 3.52 2.83
C ASN A 182 -36.24 2.32 3.07
N ASP A 183 -37.48 2.58 3.50
CA ASP A 183 -38.49 1.55 3.79
C ASP A 183 -38.86 0.67 2.57
N LYS A 184 -38.39 1.01 1.36
CA LYS A 184 -38.69 0.30 0.11
C LYS A 184 -37.54 -0.60 -0.37
N SER A 185 -36.83 -1.22 0.58
CA SER A 185 -35.79 -2.26 0.39
C SER A 185 -34.57 -1.90 -0.48
N LYS A 186 -34.38 -0.62 -0.83
CA LYS A 186 -33.18 -0.16 -1.52
C LYS A 186 -32.12 0.26 -0.51
N ALA A 187 -30.94 -0.34 -0.58
CA ALA A 187 -29.76 0.10 0.14
C ALA A 187 -28.74 0.69 -0.86
N ILE A 188 -28.16 1.82 -0.51
CA ILE A 188 -27.00 2.42 -1.17
C ILE A 188 -25.82 2.29 -0.22
N ILE A 189 -24.71 1.82 -0.74
CA ILE A 189 -23.45 1.68 -0.01
C ILE A 189 -22.45 2.58 -0.70
N VAL A 190 -21.86 3.49 0.08
CA VAL A 190 -20.92 4.49 -0.43
C VAL A 190 -19.57 4.25 0.25
N PRO A 191 -18.54 3.84 -0.49
CA PRO A 191 -17.19 3.77 0.04
C PRO A 191 -16.58 5.16 0.15
N ASN A 192 -15.94 5.44 1.28
CA ASN A 192 -15.19 6.64 1.54
C ASN A 192 -13.77 6.24 1.96
N PHE A 193 -12.83 6.40 1.04
CA PHE A 193 -11.43 6.07 1.28
C PHE A 193 -10.77 7.15 2.15
N ILE A 194 -10.66 6.88 3.46
CA ILE A 194 -10.08 7.80 4.44
C ILE A 194 -8.56 7.80 4.36
N VAL A 195 -7.97 6.63 4.10
CA VAL A 195 -6.54 6.47 3.86
C VAL A 195 -6.36 5.50 2.70
N ILE A 196 -5.69 5.98 1.65
CA ILE A 196 -5.24 5.19 0.52
C ILE A 196 -3.72 5.13 0.68
N GLY A 197 -3.13 3.93 0.81
CA GLY A 197 -1.70 3.75 1.17
C GLY A 197 -0.68 4.43 0.26
N GLU A 198 -1.15 5.11 -0.80
CA GLU A 198 -0.37 5.88 -1.76
C GLU A 198 -0.35 7.39 -1.53
N GLU A 199 -1.07 7.98 -0.55
CA GLU A 199 -1.00 9.44 -0.29
C GLU A 199 0.45 9.92 -0.03
N SER A 200 1.39 9.01 0.26
CA SER A 200 2.82 9.30 0.45
C SER A 200 3.77 8.76 -0.63
N LYS A 201 3.30 8.06 -1.68
CA LYS A 201 4.19 7.44 -2.70
C LYS A 201 4.03 7.97 -4.13
N THR A 202 3.02 8.79 -4.42
CA THR A 202 3.06 9.70 -5.59
C THR A 202 3.88 10.96 -5.29
N VAL A 203 5.13 10.77 -4.85
CA VAL A 203 6.17 11.64 -5.39
C VAL A 203 6.33 11.18 -6.84
N VAL A 204 5.48 11.72 -7.72
CA VAL A 204 5.97 12.11 -9.05
C VAL A 204 7.28 12.79 -8.72
N LYS A 205 8.40 12.18 -9.10
CA LYS A 205 9.70 12.84 -9.07
C LYS A 205 9.58 14.01 -10.05
N GLU A 206 8.88 15.08 -9.65
CA GLU A 206 9.30 16.40 -10.05
C GLU A 206 10.78 16.40 -9.70
N LYS A 207 11.62 16.46 -10.73
CA LYS A 207 13.04 16.70 -10.56
C LYS A 207 13.12 18.02 -9.80
N ARG A 208 13.15 17.94 -8.46
CA ARG A 208 13.50 19.07 -7.61
C ARG A 208 14.76 19.65 -8.24
N PRO A 209 14.79 20.95 -8.56
CA PRO A 209 15.97 21.55 -9.17
C PRO A 209 17.16 21.12 -8.33
N LYS A 210 18.17 20.51 -8.97
CA LYS A 210 19.34 20.00 -8.27
C LYS A 210 19.87 21.16 -7.42
N ARG A 211 19.83 21.02 -6.09
CA ARG A 211 20.42 22.03 -5.21
C ARG A 211 21.89 22.16 -5.63
N PRO A 212 22.40 23.38 -5.88
CA PRO A 212 23.82 23.54 -6.10
C PRO A 212 24.56 23.16 -4.80
N PRO A 213 25.81 22.68 -4.89
CA PRO A 213 26.69 22.55 -3.74
C PRO A 213 26.76 23.84 -2.92
N GLU A 214 26.97 23.72 -1.62
CA GLU A 214 27.26 24.89 -0.79
C GLU A 214 28.57 25.55 -1.28
N PRO A 215 28.71 26.88 -1.21
CA PRO A 215 29.85 27.60 -1.77
C PRO A 215 31.21 27.08 -1.31
N VAL A 216 31.31 26.69 -0.04
CA VAL A 216 32.54 26.14 0.54
C VAL A 216 32.89 24.81 -0.13
N PHE A 217 31.90 23.92 -0.29
CA PHE A 217 32.11 22.63 -0.94
C PHE A 217 32.47 22.81 -2.42
N GLN A 218 31.79 23.73 -3.12
CA GLN A 218 32.13 24.04 -4.52
C GLN A 218 33.57 24.53 -4.67
N ASN A 219 34.05 25.40 -3.78
CA ASN A 219 35.44 25.87 -3.81
C ASN A 219 36.46 24.74 -3.63
N ILE A 220 36.14 23.74 -2.80
CA ILE A 220 36.98 22.55 -2.61
C ILE A 220 37.01 21.73 -3.91
N LEU A 221 35.86 21.50 -4.54
CA LEU A 221 35.78 20.77 -5.81
C LEU A 221 36.56 21.48 -6.92
N ASP A 222 36.44 22.80 -7.03
CA ASP A 222 37.14 23.59 -8.04
C ASP A 222 38.66 23.62 -7.79
N SER A 223 39.08 23.62 -6.51
CA SER A 223 40.49 23.56 -6.14
C SER A 223 41.07 22.19 -6.44
N TYR A 224 40.33 21.11 -6.14
CA TYR A 224 40.73 19.75 -6.44
C TYR A 224 40.81 19.50 -7.94
N ALA A 225 39.81 19.95 -8.72
CA ALA A 225 39.78 19.78 -10.17
C ALA A 225 41.00 20.39 -10.88
N LYS A 226 41.64 21.41 -10.31
CA LYS A 226 42.87 22.02 -10.85
C LYS A 226 44.13 21.17 -10.63
N ILE A 227 44.12 20.30 -9.63
CA ILE A 227 45.26 19.47 -9.23
C ILE A 227 45.04 17.97 -9.52
N ALA A 228 43.83 17.58 -9.88
CA ALA A 228 43.47 16.20 -10.16
C ALA A 228 44.34 15.65 -11.31
N VAL A 229 44.94 14.49 -11.07
CA VAL A 229 45.68 13.74 -12.08
C VAL A 229 44.72 12.79 -12.81
N ASN A 230 45.10 12.39 -14.02
CA ASN A 230 44.29 11.49 -14.85
C ASN A 230 43.93 10.20 -14.09
N GLY A 231 42.64 9.86 -14.03
CA GLY A 231 42.12 8.69 -13.30
C GLY A 231 41.74 8.97 -11.84
N PHE A 232 41.88 10.21 -11.38
CA PHE A 232 41.48 10.65 -10.03
C PHE A 232 40.46 11.79 -10.08
N GLU A 233 39.75 11.96 -11.20
CA GLU A 233 38.71 12.97 -11.32
C GLU A 233 37.51 12.66 -10.43
N THR A 234 36.84 13.72 -9.97
CA THR A 234 35.60 13.56 -9.22
C THR A 234 34.43 13.18 -10.13
N ILE A 235 33.53 12.35 -9.62
CA ILE A 235 32.36 11.81 -10.29
C ILE A 235 31.13 12.08 -9.43
N GLY A 236 29.99 12.30 -10.08
CA GLY A 236 28.70 12.54 -9.43
C GLY A 236 28.30 14.01 -9.45
N ASN A 237 27.02 14.25 -9.19
CA ASN A 237 26.40 15.58 -9.29
C ASN A 237 25.54 15.92 -8.07
N THR A 238 25.72 15.20 -6.95
CA THR A 238 24.95 15.40 -5.72
C THR A 238 25.45 16.64 -4.99
N HIS A 239 24.60 17.41 -4.31
CA HIS A 239 25.03 18.71 -3.76
C HIS A 239 26.02 18.61 -2.58
N ASN A 240 26.10 17.47 -1.90
CA ASN A 240 26.86 17.31 -0.66
C ASN A 240 27.99 16.29 -0.74
N TYR A 241 28.23 15.64 -1.88
CA TYR A 241 29.38 14.75 -2.02
C TYR A 241 29.88 14.59 -3.47
N ARG A 242 31.12 14.13 -3.63
CA ARG A 242 31.75 13.71 -4.88
C ARG A 242 32.61 12.49 -4.63
N GLN A 243 32.56 11.53 -5.55
CA GLN A 243 33.36 10.31 -5.45
C GLN A 243 34.57 10.39 -6.38
N ILE A 244 35.67 9.74 -6.02
CA ILE A 244 36.79 9.46 -6.90
C ILE A 244 36.91 7.94 -6.97
N LYS A 245 36.75 7.40 -8.17
CA LYS A 245 36.84 5.96 -8.42
C LYS A 245 38.10 5.68 -9.23
N ILE A 246 39.01 4.92 -8.63
CA ILE A 246 40.24 4.50 -9.30
C ILE A 246 39.93 3.24 -10.09
N LEU A 247 40.29 3.23 -11.38
CA LEU A 247 39.90 2.17 -12.32
C LEU A 247 40.35 0.76 -11.87
N ASP A 248 41.52 0.68 -11.23
CA ASP A 248 42.13 -0.58 -10.80
C ASP A 248 41.66 -1.04 -9.40
N TRP A 249 40.69 -0.35 -8.78
CA TRP A 249 40.14 -0.73 -7.48
C TRP A 249 38.85 -1.55 -7.60
N PRO A 250 38.54 -2.39 -6.59
CA PRO A 250 37.22 -3.03 -6.50
C PRO A 250 36.10 -1.99 -6.57
N GLN A 251 35.01 -2.28 -7.28
CA GLN A 251 33.92 -1.31 -7.49
C GLN A 251 33.26 -0.79 -6.20
N SER A 252 33.43 -1.49 -5.08
CA SER A 252 32.95 -1.10 -3.76
C SER A 252 33.83 -0.05 -3.07
N ILE A 253 35.06 0.18 -3.52
CA ILE A 253 36.03 1.08 -2.88
C ILE A 253 36.16 2.37 -3.69
N HIS A 254 36.05 3.52 -3.02
CA HIS A 254 36.20 4.83 -3.64
C HIS A 254 36.60 5.84 -2.57
N TYR A 255 37.24 6.93 -2.97
CA TYR A 255 37.31 8.10 -2.09
C TYR A 255 36.05 8.93 -2.22
N GLU A 256 35.59 9.55 -1.15
CA GLU A 256 34.45 10.47 -1.17
C GLU A 256 34.79 11.79 -0.49
N PHE A 257 34.72 12.88 -1.25
CA PHE A 257 34.57 14.21 -0.68
C PHE A 257 33.12 14.38 -0.24
N TYR A 258 32.90 14.84 0.98
CA TYR A 258 31.55 15.16 1.45
C TYR A 258 31.50 16.47 2.21
N SER A 259 30.31 17.05 2.27
CA SER A 259 29.97 18.26 3.00
C SER A 259 28.80 17.96 3.94
N LEU A 260 29.08 18.02 5.24
CA LEU A 260 28.09 18.08 6.30
C LEU A 260 27.91 19.54 6.72
N LYS A 261 26.84 19.83 7.48
CA LYS A 261 26.34 21.18 7.78
C LYS A 261 27.39 22.19 8.25
N TYR A 262 28.54 21.74 8.77
CA TYR A 262 29.65 22.60 9.22
C TYR A 262 31.05 22.05 8.92
N THR A 263 31.18 20.95 8.16
CA THR A 263 32.47 20.29 7.93
C THR A 263 32.52 19.73 6.52
N CYS A 264 33.69 19.84 5.89
CA CYS A 264 34.02 19.10 4.67
C CYS A 264 35.08 18.06 5.01
N GLY A 265 34.88 16.83 4.54
CA GLY A 265 35.75 15.71 4.85
C GLY A 265 36.05 14.85 3.63
N ILE A 266 36.97 13.92 3.80
CA ILE A 266 37.32 12.87 2.83
C ILE A 266 37.21 11.53 3.55
N GLU A 267 36.50 10.59 2.95
CA GLU A 267 36.36 9.20 3.41
C GLU A 267 36.82 8.21 2.32
N ILE A 268 37.09 6.96 2.73
CA ILE A 268 37.43 5.81 1.88
C ILE A 268 36.40 4.70 2.12
#